data_AF-A0A7J9SH03-F1
#
_entry.id   AF-A0A7J9SH03-F1
#
_cell.length_a   1.000
_cell.length_b   1.000
_cell.length_c   1.000
_cell.angle_alpha   90.00
_cell.angle_beta   90.00
_cell.angle_gamma   90.00
#
_symmetry.space_group_name_H-M   'P 1'
#
loop_
_entity.id
_entity.type
_entity.pdbx_description
1 polymer ?
#
loop_
_entity_poly.entity_id
_entity_poly.type
_entity_poly.pdbx_seq_one_letter_code
_entity_poly.pdbx_strand_id
1 'polypeptide(L)'
;MAKRDFSGEDVYKVLVNVGGFRHVRTAGDHLILRWKPPESHEGTEPRTVTVPAHDSVSIGTLRDIADDAGAEDFEAFCEWIDRNS
;
A
#
# COMPACT_ATOMS: atom_id res chain seq x y z
N MET A 1 1.25 -17.54 -9.89
CA MET A 1 0.57 -17.41 -8.59
C MET A 1 1.38 -16.41 -7.79
N ALA A 2 0.78 -15.27 -7.48
CA ALA A 2 1.46 -14.18 -6.79
C ALA A 2 1.89 -14.58 -5.37
N LYS A 3 3.05 -14.09 -4.91
CA LYS A 3 3.39 -14.09 -3.50
C LYS A 3 2.29 -13.35 -2.71
N ARG A 4 1.92 -13.86 -1.55
CA ARG A 4 0.89 -13.27 -0.66
C ARG A 4 1.39 -13.08 0.78
N ASP A 5 2.67 -13.38 1.01
CA ASP A 5 3.36 -13.18 2.27
C ASP A 5 4.41 -12.09 2.03
N PHE A 6 4.10 -10.88 2.47
CA PHE A 6 4.96 -9.71 2.32
C PHE A 6 5.25 -9.15 3.70
N SER A 7 6.45 -8.60 3.87
CA SER A 7 6.71 -7.77 5.04
C SER A 7 6.02 -6.41 4.87
N GLY A 8 5.76 -5.75 5.99
CA GLY A 8 5.31 -4.36 6.00
C GLY A 8 6.27 -3.42 5.26
N GLU A 9 7.57 -3.72 5.32
CA GLU A 9 8.60 -2.97 4.62
C GLU A 9 8.49 -3.12 3.10
N ASP A 10 8.23 -4.33 2.58
CA ASP A 10 8.03 -4.57 1.15
C ASP A 10 6.85 -3.74 0.62
N VAL A 11 5.70 -3.84 1.30
CA VAL A 11 4.48 -3.10 0.95
C VAL A 11 4.73 -1.59 1.01
N TYR A 12 5.37 -1.13 2.09
CA TYR A 12 5.74 0.29 2.26
C TYR A 12 6.61 0.81 1.12
N LYS A 13 7.70 0.10 0.78
CA LYS A 13 8.64 0.51 -0.27
C LYS A 13 7.94 0.64 -1.61
N VAL A 14 7.10 -0.34 -1.98
CA VAL A 14 6.41 -0.32 -3.27
C VAL A 14 5.39 0.82 -3.32
N LEU A 15 4.58 1.01 -2.27
CA LEU A 15 3.61 2.12 -2.23
C LEU A 15 4.29 3.49 -2.32
N VAL A 16 5.43 3.67 -1.65
CA VAL A 16 6.15 4.96 -1.67
C VAL A 16 6.92 5.19 -2.98
N ASN A 17 7.67 4.19 -3.44
CA ASN A 17 8.57 4.37 -4.58
C ASN A 17 7.86 4.23 -5.93
N VAL A 18 6.82 3.40 -6.01
CA VAL A 18 6.11 3.07 -7.26
C VAL A 18 4.67 3.58 -7.23
N GLY A 19 3.98 3.43 -6.09
CA GLY A 19 2.58 3.86 -5.93
C GLY A 19 2.37 5.37 -5.74
N GLY A 20 3.45 6.15 -5.61
CA GLY A 20 3.38 7.60 -5.41
C GLY A 20 2.80 8.04 -4.06
N PHE A 21 2.70 7.12 -3.09
CA PHE A 21 2.31 7.46 -1.73
C PHE A 21 3.44 8.20 -1.02
N ARG A 22 3.08 9.10 -0.11
CA ARG A 22 4.05 9.77 0.76
C ARG A 22 3.91 9.26 2.17
N HIS A 23 5.04 8.98 2.82
CA HIS A 23 5.08 8.72 4.25
C HIS A 23 4.61 9.96 5.00
N VAL A 24 3.58 9.84 5.84
CA VAL A 24 3.06 10.93 6.67
C VAL A 24 3.64 10.85 8.07
N ARG A 25 3.52 9.69 8.73
CA ARG A 25 4.07 9.43 10.06
C ARG A 25 4.08 7.93 10.39
N THR A 26 4.90 7.56 11.35
CA THR A 26 4.85 6.26 12.03
C THR A 26 4.21 6.42 13.41
N ALA A 27 3.25 5.56 13.75
CA ALA A 27 2.62 5.50 15.06
C ALA A 27 2.75 4.08 15.63
N GLY A 28 3.66 3.90 16.59
CA GLY A 28 4.00 2.57 17.09
C GLY A 28 4.60 1.72 15.98
N ASP A 29 3.94 0.62 15.66
CA ASP A 29 4.27 -0.33 14.61
C ASP A 29 3.45 -0.12 13.32
N HIS A 30 2.73 1.00 13.18
CA HIS A 30 1.94 1.29 11.97
C HIS A 30 2.52 2.49 11.21
N LEU A 31 2.74 2.30 9.90
CA LEU A 31 3.19 3.30 8.94
C LEU A 31 1.97 3.92 8.26
N ILE A 32 1.82 5.24 8.36
CA ILE A 32 0.69 5.96 7.77
C ILE A 32 1.16 6.64 6.50
N LEU A 33 0.58 6.22 5.37
CA LEU A 33 0.89 6.69 4.03
C LEU A 33 -0.29 7.49 3.47
N ARG A 34 0.01 8.51 2.67
CA ARG A 34 -1.02 9.28 1.97
C ARG A 34 -0.65 9.50 0.52
N TRP A 35 -1.57 9.16 -0.37
CA TRP A 35 -1.52 9.54 -1.76
C TRP A 35 -2.38 10.78 -1.98
N LYS A 36 -1.81 11.78 -2.65
CA LYS A 36 -2.54 12.98 -3.06
C LYS A 36 -2.72 12.93 -4.57
N PRO A 37 -3.95 13.07 -5.07
CA PRO A 37 -4.18 13.13 -6.50
C PRO A 37 -3.48 14.36 -7.10
N PRO A 38 -2.90 14.23 -8.30
CA PRO A 38 -2.38 15.38 -9.04
C PRO A 38 -3.53 16.29 -9.48
N GLU A 39 -3.23 17.57 -9.75
CA GLU A 39 -4.24 18.57 -10.16
C GLU A 39 -5.03 18.14 -11.40
N SER A 40 -4.42 17.37 -12.31
CA SER A 40 -5.08 16.82 -13.50
C SER A 40 -6.18 15.79 -13.21
N HIS A 41 -6.29 15.31 -11.97
CA HIS A 41 -7.27 14.33 -11.51
C HIS A 41 -8.29 14.99 -10.56
N GLU A 42 -8.87 16.12 -10.99
CA GLU A 42 -9.93 16.81 -10.26
C GLU A 42 -11.10 15.85 -9.97
N GLY A 43 -11.55 15.82 -8.71
CA GLY A 43 -12.62 14.93 -8.25
C GLY A 43 -12.17 13.58 -7.70
N THR A 44 -10.87 13.25 -7.74
CA THR A 44 -10.35 12.08 -7.00
C THR A 44 -10.09 12.48 -5.54
N GLU A 45 -10.52 11.67 -4.59
CA GLU A 45 -10.26 11.91 -3.18
C GLU A 45 -8.85 11.43 -2.76
N PRO A 46 -8.15 12.13 -1.85
CA PRO A 46 -6.89 11.66 -1.29
C PRO A 46 -7.06 10.32 -0.58
N ARG A 47 -6.11 9.41 -0.77
CA ARG A 47 -6.12 8.07 -0.16
C ARG A 47 -5.16 8.02 1.02
N THR A 48 -5.57 7.39 2.10
CA THR A 48 -4.72 7.16 3.28
C THR A 48 -4.67 5.67 3.55
N VAL A 49 -3.46 5.13 3.66
CA VAL A 49 -3.21 3.69 3.84
C VAL A 49 -2.42 3.52 5.13
N THR A 50 -2.76 2.50 5.90
CA THR A 50 -2.01 2.12 7.11
C THR A 50 -1.35 0.76 6.90
N VAL A 51 -0.02 0.70 7.01
CA VAL A 51 0.76 -0.53 6.81
C VAL A 51 1.40 -0.95 8.13
N PRO A 52 1.17 -2.17 8.65
CA PRO A 52 1.86 -2.66 9.84
C PRO A 52 3.34 -2.95 9.50
N ALA A 53 4.27 -2.49 10.31
CA ALA A 53 5.71 -2.68 10.18
C ALA A 53 6.16 -4.02 10.77
N HIS A 54 5.53 -5.11 10.35
CA HIS A 54 5.84 -6.48 10.77
C HIS A 54 6.54 -7.24 9.65
N ASP A 55 7.24 -8.33 9.98
CA ASP A 55 7.93 -9.17 8.99
C ASP A 55 6.96 -9.92 8.05
N SER A 56 5.70 -10.08 8.46
CA SER A 56 4.63 -10.68 7.65
C SER A 56 3.32 -9.94 7.87
N VAL A 57 2.66 -9.59 6.77
CA VAL A 57 1.33 -8.97 6.74
C VAL A 57 0.29 -10.06 6.48
N SER A 58 -0.74 -10.13 7.32
CA SER A 58 -1.83 -11.09 7.12
C SER A 58 -2.56 -10.82 5.79
N ILE A 59 -3.09 -11.86 5.15
CA ILE A 59 -3.83 -11.71 3.88
C ILE A 59 -5.03 -10.75 4.02
N GLY A 60 -5.71 -10.77 5.18
CA GLY A 60 -6.81 -9.84 5.46
C GLY A 60 -6.33 -8.40 5.47
N THR A 61 -5.26 -8.13 6.22
CA THR A 61 -4.65 -6.78 6.27
C THR A 61 -4.10 -6.33 4.92
N LEU A 62 -3.49 -7.24 4.15
CA LEU A 62 -3.01 -6.93 2.81
C LEU A 62 -4.16 -6.54 1.87
N ARG A 63 -5.33 -7.17 2.04
CA ARG A 63 -6.54 -6.83 1.29
C ARG A 63 -7.09 -5.47 1.69
N ASP A 64 -7.16 -5.19 2.99
CA ASP A 64 -7.57 -3.87 3.49
C ASP A 64 -6.65 -2.76 2.95
N ILE A 65 -5.33 -3.01 2.90
CA ILE A 65 -4.35 -2.10 2.30
C ILE A 65 -4.62 -1.89 0.80
N ALA A 66 -4.95 -2.96 0.07
CA ALA A 66 -5.23 -2.88 -1.36
C ALA A 66 -6.48 -2.02 -1.61
N ASP A 67 -7.54 -2.22 -0.83
CA ASP A 67 -8.78 -1.44 -0.91
C ASP A 67 -8.53 0.04 -0.56
N ASP A 68 -7.79 0.33 0.52
CA ASP A 68 -7.41 1.70 0.91
C ASP A 68 -6.50 2.38 -0.13
N ALA A 69 -5.62 1.59 -0.77
CA ALA A 69 -4.79 2.07 -1.87
C ALA A 69 -5.60 2.28 -3.16
N GLY A 70 -6.84 1.78 -3.21
CA GLY A 70 -7.78 1.84 -4.32
C GLY A 70 -7.40 0.90 -5.47
N ALA A 71 -6.90 -0.28 -5.14
CA ALA A 71 -6.75 -1.39 -6.08
C ALA A 71 -8.11 -2.06 -6.32
N GLU A 72 -8.47 -2.28 -7.58
CA GLU A 72 -9.72 -2.95 -7.96
C GLU A 72 -9.59 -4.48 -7.99
N ASP A 73 -8.35 -4.99 -8.11
CA ASP A 73 -8.03 -6.41 -8.15
C ASP A 73 -6.91 -6.73 -7.16
N PHE A 74 -7.25 -7.53 -6.15
CA PHE A 74 -6.33 -7.94 -5.10
C PHE A 74 -5.18 -8.81 -5.61
N GLU A 75 -5.43 -9.69 -6.59
CA GLU A 75 -4.37 -10.53 -7.16
C GLU A 75 -3.40 -9.69 -7.97
N ALA A 76 -3.91 -8.76 -8.79
CA ALA A 76 -3.07 -7.81 -9.52
C ALA A 76 -2.24 -6.92 -8.58
N PHE A 77 -2.82 -6.49 -7.46
CA PHE A 77 -2.10 -5.78 -6.40
C PHE A 77 -0.97 -6.63 -5.83
N CYS A 78 -1.23 -7.88 -5.44
CA CYS A 78 -0.20 -8.79 -4.93
C CYS A 78 0.93 -9.01 -5.95
N GLU A 79 0.60 -9.22 -7.23
CA GLU A 79 1.60 -9.37 -8.28
C GLU A 79 2.40 -8.10 -8.53
N TRP A 80 1.79 -6.93 -8.33
CA TRP A 80 2.48 -5.65 -8.45
C TRP A 80 3.46 -5.42 -7.30
N ILE A 81 3.08 -5.76 -6.06
CA ILE A 81 4.01 -5.75 -4.92
C ILE A 81 5.17 -6.72 -5.17
N ASP A 82 4.90 -7.97 -5.52
CA ASP A 82 5.92 -9.01 -5.77
C ASP A 82 6.92 -8.63 -6.88
N ARG A 83 6.45 -7.93 -7.91
CA ARG A 83 7.31 -7.45 -9.01
C ARG A 83 8.21 -6.28 -8.63
N ASN A 84 7.91 -5.56 -7.55
CA ASN A 84 8.60 -4.32 -7.17
C ASN A 84 9.21 -4.36 -5.76
N SER A 85 9.01 -5.44 -4.99
CA SER A 85 9.55 -5.64 -3.64
C SER A 85 11.04 -5.98 -3.65
#